data_AF-A0A502EW94-F1
#
_entry.id   AF-A0A502EW94-F1
#
_cell.length_a   1.000
_cell.length_b   1.000
_cell.length_c   1.000
_cell.angle_alpha   90.00
_cell.angle_beta   90.00
_cell.angle_gamma   90.00
#
_symmetry.space_group_name_H-M   'P 1'
#
loop_
_entity.id
_entity.type
_entity.pdbx_description
1 polymer ?
#
loop_
_entity_poly.entity_id
_entity_poly.type
_entity_poly.pdbx_seq_one_letter_code
_entity_poly.pdbx_strand_id
1 'polypeptide(L)'
;METKNAPYQLDRIFKIRRIKNTIDLSDSFSIVNKKESVANFDAEIYKVTFSTIIQQKIKNFDLFLSGNELIDDQEIENLKESLGIVIAGDGSLFEILDYKTDFTIQFDQENSSFLESDEVRNGLIVFRK
;
A
#
# COMPACT_ATOMS: atom_id res chain seq x y z
N MET A 1 25.67 24.90 13.85
CA MET A 1 24.38 25.00 14.56
C MET A 1 23.31 24.53 13.58
N GLU A 2 22.81 23.31 13.75
CA GLU A 2 21.66 22.83 12.98
C GLU A 2 20.40 23.51 13.51
N THR A 3 19.68 24.19 12.63
CA THR A 3 18.42 24.87 12.97
C THR A 3 17.34 23.84 13.27
N LYS A 4 16.76 23.91 14.47
CA LYS A 4 15.70 23.03 15.02
C LYS A 4 14.41 22.92 14.17
N ASN A 5 14.32 23.58 13.02
CA ASN A 5 13.12 23.71 12.20
C ASN A 5 13.41 23.50 10.70
N ALA A 6 14.32 22.60 10.32
CA ALA A 6 14.20 22.04 8.97
C ALA A 6 12.89 21.24 8.96
N PRO A 7 11.99 21.42 7.97
CA PRO A 7 10.82 20.55 7.87
C PRO A 7 11.35 19.12 7.86
N TYR A 8 10.79 18.26 8.71
CA TYR A 8 11.05 16.83 8.65
C TYR A 8 10.59 16.37 7.26
N GLN A 9 11.51 16.40 6.30
CA GLN A 9 11.25 15.88 4.99
C GLN A 9 11.32 14.37 5.16
N LEU A 10 10.14 13.80 5.27
CA LEU A 10 9.93 12.39 5.41
C LEU A 10 9.47 11.92 4.04
N ASP A 11 10.42 11.35 3.30
CA ASP A 11 10.15 10.78 1.99
C ASP A 11 10.03 9.27 2.16
N ARG A 12 8.90 8.69 1.75
CA ARG A 12 8.69 7.23 1.76
C ARG A 12 9.22 6.64 0.46
N ILE A 13 9.97 5.55 0.59
CA ILE A 13 10.40 4.74 -0.55
C ILE A 13 9.69 3.39 -0.47
N PHE A 14 8.70 3.21 -1.35
CA PHE A 14 7.99 1.96 -1.50
C PHE A 14 8.79 0.98 -2.36
N LYS A 15 9.19 -0.13 -1.74
CA LYS A 15 9.71 -1.33 -2.44
C LYS A 15 8.62 -2.37 -2.49
N ILE A 16 7.78 -2.27 -3.51
CA ILE A 16 6.64 -3.15 -3.68
C ILE A 16 7.10 -4.36 -4.49
N ARG A 17 7.07 -5.52 -3.85
CA ARG A 17 7.22 -6.81 -4.53
C ARG A 17 5.86 -7.45 -4.64
N ARG A 18 5.52 -7.88 -5.85
CA ARG A 18 4.41 -8.81 -6.05
C ARG A 18 4.99 -10.20 -6.24
N ILE A 19 4.44 -11.16 -5.50
CA ILE A 19 4.80 -12.58 -5.61
C ILE A 19 3.47 -13.33 -5.75
N LYS A 20 3.08 -13.59 -7.00
CA LYS A 20 1.75 -14.12 -7.35
C LYS A 20 0.63 -13.19 -6.83
N ASN A 21 -0.05 -13.58 -5.75
CA ASN A 21 -1.14 -12.83 -5.13
C ASN A 21 -0.71 -12.09 -3.86
N THR A 22 0.54 -12.25 -3.45
CA THR A 22 1.09 -11.59 -2.27
C THR A 22 1.73 -10.27 -2.66
N ILE A 23 1.44 -9.23 -1.89
CA ILE A 23 2.10 -7.93 -1.93
C ILE A 23 2.99 -7.83 -0.71
N ASP A 24 4.27 -7.53 -0.94
CA ASP A 24 5.33 -7.48 0.06
C ASP A 24 6.04 -6.13 -0.01
N LEU A 25 6.02 -5.43 1.11
CA LEU A 25 6.61 -4.11 1.33
C LEU A 25 7.75 -4.16 2.35
N SER A 26 8.19 -5.34 2.82
CA SER A 26 9.11 -5.47 3.97
C SER A 26 10.47 -4.81 3.75
N ASP A 27 10.85 -4.51 2.51
CA ASP A 27 12.09 -3.80 2.16
C ASP A 27 11.88 -2.29 1.92
N SER A 28 10.68 -1.77 2.17
CA SER A 28 10.33 -0.34 2.10
C SER A 28 10.88 0.41 3.32
N PHE A 29 11.11 1.71 3.16
CA PHE A 29 11.71 2.53 4.21
C PHE A 29 11.40 4.01 4.02
N SER A 30 11.52 4.78 5.11
CA SER A 30 11.47 6.25 5.06
C SER A 30 12.89 6.83 5.06
N ILE A 31 13.09 7.96 4.39
CA ILE A 31 14.30 8.77 4.52
C ILE A 31 14.04 9.87 5.55
N VAL A 32 14.78 9.83 6.67
CA VAL A 32 14.71 10.85 7.72
C VAL A 32 16.11 11.42 7.95
N ASN A 33 16.26 12.73 7.81
CA ASN A 33 17.56 13.42 7.92
C ASN A 33 18.65 12.78 7.06
N LYS A 34 18.30 12.43 5.81
CA LYS A 34 19.18 11.76 4.81
C LYS A 34 19.64 10.35 5.21
N LYS A 35 18.95 9.69 6.13
CA LYS A 35 19.21 8.31 6.55
C LYS A 35 17.97 7.45 6.34
N GLU A 36 18.18 6.24 5.87
CA GLU A 36 17.14 5.23 5.76
C GLU A 36 16.67 4.80 7.16
N SER A 37 15.36 4.60 7.30
CA SER A 37 14.74 4.15 8.54
C SER A 37 13.49 3.31 8.26
N VAL A 38 13.61 2.00 8.47
CA VAL A 38 12.49 1.05 8.43
C VAL A 38 11.52 1.33 9.58
N ALA A 39 12.03 1.58 10.78
CA ALA A 39 11.20 1.85 11.95
C ALA A 39 10.27 3.07 11.81
N ASN A 40 10.70 4.11 11.07
CA ASN A 40 9.81 5.24 10.78
C ASN A 40 8.73 4.85 9.77
N PHE A 41 9.09 4.11 8.71
CA PHE A 41 8.11 3.58 7.76
C PHE A 41 7.07 2.69 8.43
N ASP A 42 7.51 1.78 9.31
CA ASP A 42 6.65 0.86 10.05
C ASP A 42 5.70 1.57 11.02
N ALA A 43 6.01 2.81 11.42
CA ALA A 43 5.18 3.62 12.32
C ALA A 43 4.29 4.62 11.57
N GLU A 44 4.44 4.74 10.26
CA GLU A 44 3.69 5.65 9.43
C GLU A 44 2.45 5.00 8.85
N ILE A 45 1.37 5.78 8.77
CA ILE A 45 0.16 5.37 8.06
C ILE A 45 0.29 5.78 6.60
N TYR A 46 0.11 4.82 5.69
CA TYR A 46 -0.03 5.06 4.26
C TYR A 46 -1.36 4.55 3.74
N LYS A 47 -1.81 5.19 2.65
CA LYS A 47 -3.03 4.79 1.97
C LYS A 47 -2.76 3.75 0.89
N VAL A 48 -3.67 2.77 0.77
CA VAL A 48 -3.75 1.81 -0.31
C VAL A 48 -5.15 1.86 -0.90
N THR A 49 -5.27 2.32 -2.14
CA THR A 49 -6.55 2.44 -2.84
C THR A 49 -6.78 1.21 -3.72
N PHE A 50 -7.85 0.47 -3.45
CA PHE A 50 -8.36 -0.60 -4.30
C PHE A 50 -9.39 -0.02 -5.26
N SER A 51 -9.30 -0.35 -6.54
CA SER A 51 -10.23 0.15 -7.57
C SER A 51 -10.68 -0.96 -8.51
N THR A 52 -11.99 -1.05 -8.76
CA THR A 52 -12.55 -1.96 -9.77
C THR A 52 -13.72 -1.31 -10.52
N ILE A 53 -14.23 -1.96 -11.56
CA ILE A 53 -15.40 -1.51 -12.32
C ILE A 53 -16.58 -2.43 -12.01
N ILE A 54 -17.61 -1.88 -11.36
CA ILE A 54 -18.86 -2.58 -11.02
C ILE A 54 -20.01 -1.84 -11.68
N GLN A 55 -20.80 -2.55 -12.49
CA GLN A 55 -21.94 -1.96 -13.24
C GLN A 55 -21.53 -0.73 -14.06
N GLN A 56 -20.40 -0.82 -14.78
CA GLN A 56 -19.82 0.24 -15.61
C GLN A 56 -19.40 1.52 -14.85
N LYS A 57 -19.30 1.45 -13.52
CA LYS A 57 -18.82 2.56 -12.68
C LYS A 57 -17.54 2.15 -11.94
N ILE A 58 -16.60 3.07 -11.86
CA ILE A 58 -15.41 2.90 -11.03
C ILE A 58 -15.85 2.95 -9.56
N LYS A 59 -15.41 1.95 -8.79
CA LYS A 59 -15.60 1.84 -7.35
C LYS A 59 -14.24 1.75 -6.69
N ASN A 60 -14.06 2.56 -5.64
CA ASN A 60 -12.82 2.63 -4.89
C ASN A 60 -13.07 2.28 -3.43
N PHE A 61 -12.06 1.72 -2.78
CA PHE A 61 -11.99 1.50 -1.35
C PHE A 61 -10.58 1.84 -0.88
N ASP A 62 -10.47 2.73 0.10
CA ASP A 62 -9.19 3.18 0.64
C ASP A 62 -8.92 2.45 1.96
N LEU A 63 -7.80 1.74 2.03
CA LEU A 63 -7.26 1.19 3.28
C LEU A 63 -6.14 2.09 3.78
N PHE A 64 -6.10 2.33 5.09
CA PHE A 64 -5.03 3.06 5.76
C PHE A 64 -4.25 2.07 6.62
N LEU A 65 -2.99 1.84 6.27
CA LEU A 65 -2.18 0.75 6.82
C LEU A 65 -0.93 1.31 7.47
N SER A 66 -0.52 0.68 8.57
CA SER A 66 0.80 0.81 9.17
C SER A 66 1.57 -0.50 8.92
N GLY A 67 2.87 -0.43 8.62
CA GLY A 67 3.66 -1.61 8.26
C GLY A 67 3.67 -2.70 9.35
N ASN A 68 3.53 -2.32 10.61
CA ASN A 68 3.58 -3.22 11.76
C ASN A 68 2.20 -3.65 12.31
N GLU A 69 1.10 -3.28 11.66
CA GLU A 69 -0.25 -3.56 12.15
C GLU A 69 -0.99 -4.57 11.25
N LEU A 70 -1.65 -5.52 11.88
CA LEU A 70 -2.61 -6.40 11.22
C LEU A 70 -3.74 -5.56 10.62
N ILE A 71 -4.20 -5.96 9.44
CA ILE A 71 -5.37 -5.33 8.83
C ILE A 71 -6.60 -5.72 9.65
N ASP A 72 -7.36 -4.72 10.10
CA ASP A 72 -8.54 -4.94 10.93
C ASP A 72 -9.60 -5.78 10.20
N ASP A 73 -10.22 -6.74 10.90
CA ASP A 73 -11.22 -7.65 10.34
C ASP A 73 -12.43 -6.89 9.76
N GLN A 74 -12.80 -5.75 10.34
CA GLN A 74 -13.89 -4.92 9.84
C GLN A 74 -13.50 -4.27 8.51
N GLU A 75 -12.26 -3.81 8.36
CA GLU A 75 -11.75 -3.26 7.10
C GLU A 75 -11.69 -4.33 6.00
N ILE A 76 -11.29 -5.55 6.34
CA ILE A 76 -11.31 -6.70 5.41
C ILE A 76 -12.74 -6.99 4.94
N GLU A 77 -13.72 -7.04 5.85
CA GLU A 77 -15.11 -7.30 5.48
C GLU A 77 -15.69 -6.12 4.66
N ASN A 78 -15.37 -4.87 5.01
CA ASN A 78 -15.80 -3.69 4.25
C ASN A 78 -15.27 -3.71 2.81
N LEU A 79 -14.01 -4.08 2.60
CA LEU A 79 -13.42 -4.23 1.26
C LEU A 79 -14.13 -5.33 0.46
N LYS A 80 -14.41 -6.46 1.10
CA LYS A 80 -15.14 -7.59 0.50
C LYS A 80 -16.57 -7.22 0.13
N GLU A 81 -17.30 -6.53 0.99
CA GLU A 81 -18.67 -6.07 0.69
C GLU A 81 -18.69 -5.02 -0.42
N SER A 82 -17.73 -4.09 -0.39
CA SER A 82 -17.69 -2.95 -1.31
C SER A 82 -17.24 -3.33 -2.72
N LEU A 83 -16.17 -4.11 -2.83
CA LEU A 83 -15.50 -4.42 -4.10
C LEU A 83 -15.46 -5.91 -4.43
N GLY A 84 -15.84 -6.79 -3.50
CA GLY A 84 -15.76 -8.23 -3.70
C GLY A 84 -14.34 -8.77 -3.70
N ILE A 85 -13.41 -8.12 -2.99
CA ILE A 85 -12.00 -8.49 -2.85
C ILE A 85 -11.76 -8.97 -1.42
N VAL A 86 -11.09 -10.11 -1.26
CA VAL A 86 -10.75 -10.71 0.04
C VAL A 86 -9.24 -10.71 0.19
N ILE A 87 -8.76 -10.19 1.32
CA ILE A 87 -7.34 -10.12 1.65
C ILE A 87 -7.06 -10.73 3.02
N ALA A 88 -5.81 -11.06 3.29
CA ALA A 88 -5.32 -11.40 4.63
C ALA A 88 -3.87 -10.95 4.80
N GLY A 89 -3.48 -10.59 6.02
CA GLY A 89 -2.12 -10.18 6.37
C GLY A 89 -2.05 -8.89 7.18
N ASP A 90 -0.95 -8.18 7.04
CA ASP A 90 -0.65 -6.92 7.70
C ASP A 90 -0.30 -5.83 6.67
N GLY A 91 -0.04 -4.61 7.15
CA GLY A 91 0.33 -3.50 6.28
C GLY A 91 1.56 -3.77 5.42
N SER A 92 2.56 -4.50 5.94
CA SER A 92 3.81 -4.79 5.23
C SER A 92 3.72 -5.99 4.29
N LEU A 93 2.83 -6.95 4.56
CA LEU A 93 2.70 -8.18 3.82
C LEU A 93 1.23 -8.66 3.82
N PHE A 94 0.58 -8.62 2.66
CA PHE A 94 -0.79 -9.12 2.51
C PHE A 94 -0.99 -9.92 1.23
N GLU A 95 -1.90 -10.89 1.29
CA GLU A 95 -2.28 -11.75 0.18
C GLU A 95 -3.69 -11.45 -0.31
N ILE A 96 -3.86 -11.42 -1.63
CA ILE A 96 -5.18 -11.40 -2.28
C ILE A 96 -5.71 -12.84 -2.37
N LEU A 97 -6.68 -13.17 -1.53
CA LEU A 97 -7.23 -14.53 -1.41
C LEU A 97 -8.29 -14.82 -2.48
N ASP A 98 -9.18 -13.87 -2.76
CA ASP A 98 -10.20 -13.97 -3.81
C ASP A 98 -10.64 -12.57 -4.27
N TYR A 99 -11.16 -12.47 -5.49
CA TYR A 99 -11.72 -11.24 -6.05
C TYR A 99 -12.68 -11.53 -7.20
N LYS A 100 -13.78 -10.78 -7.33
CA LYS A 100 -14.83 -11.10 -8.34
C LYS A 100 -14.52 -10.60 -9.76
N THR A 101 -13.79 -9.51 -9.90
CA THR A 101 -13.50 -8.83 -11.17
C THR A 101 -12.10 -8.24 -11.14
N ASP A 102 -11.52 -7.97 -12.32
CA ASP A 102 -10.26 -7.24 -12.46
C ASP A 102 -10.25 -5.98 -11.58
N PHE A 103 -9.14 -5.73 -10.92
CA PHE A 103 -8.98 -4.59 -10.04
C PHE A 103 -7.53 -4.10 -10.03
N THR A 104 -7.34 -2.91 -9.48
CA THR A 104 -6.02 -2.32 -9.27
C THR A 104 -5.81 -1.96 -7.83
N ILE A 105 -4.54 -1.97 -7.42
CA ILE A 105 -4.08 -1.45 -6.13
C ILE A 105 -3.18 -0.26 -6.44
N GLN A 106 -3.45 0.90 -5.85
CA GLN A 106 -2.61 2.08 -5.92
C GLN A 106 -2.09 2.42 -4.52
N PHE A 107 -0.78 2.41 -4.37
CA PHE A 107 -0.10 2.88 -3.16
C PHE A 107 -0.04 4.41 -3.11
N ASP A 108 0.01 4.94 -1.90
CA ASP A 108 0.06 6.37 -1.60
C ASP A 108 1.18 7.08 -2.38
N GLN A 109 0.81 8.15 -3.08
CA GLN A 109 1.72 8.94 -3.90
C GLN A 109 2.22 10.20 -3.17
N GLU A 110 1.60 10.56 -2.05
CA GLU A 110 2.01 11.73 -1.29
C GLU A 110 3.33 11.45 -0.56
N ASN A 111 4.31 12.32 -0.79
CA ASN A 111 5.69 12.21 -0.26
C ASN A 111 6.30 10.82 -0.48
N SER A 112 5.93 10.16 -1.59
CA SER A 112 6.27 8.77 -1.84
C SER A 112 6.94 8.60 -3.19
N SER A 113 7.96 7.75 -3.20
CA SER A 113 8.66 7.31 -4.41
C SER A 113 8.59 5.79 -4.50
N PHE A 114 8.59 5.28 -5.73
CA PHE A 114 8.41 3.85 -6.00
C PHE A 114 9.65 3.29 -6.69
N LEU A 115 10.09 2.12 -6.24
CA LEU A 115 11.02 1.32 -7.00
C LEU A 115 10.22 0.45 -7.98
N GLU A 116 10.35 0.80 -9.27
CA GLU A 116 9.65 0.14 -10.37
C GLU A 116 10.05 -1.33 -10.49
N SER A 117 9.08 -2.18 -10.83
CA SER A 117 9.30 -3.57 -11.22
C SER A 117 8.38 -3.95 -12.39
N ASP A 118 8.57 -5.11 -12.99
CA ASP A 118 7.74 -5.55 -14.12
C ASP A 118 6.24 -5.60 -13.76
N GLU A 119 5.92 -5.85 -12.49
CA GLU A 119 4.55 -5.98 -11.98
C GLU A 119 4.02 -4.73 -11.26
N VAL A 120 4.87 -3.72 -11.03
CA VAL A 120 4.52 -2.51 -10.28
C VAL A 120 5.00 -1.28 -11.03
N ARG A 121 4.06 -0.41 -11.40
CA ARG A 121 4.37 0.84 -12.09
C ARG A 121 3.89 2.04 -11.32
N ASN A 122 4.78 2.88 -10.82
CA ASN A 122 4.46 4.07 -10.03
C ASN A 122 3.47 3.78 -8.88
N GLY A 123 3.72 2.69 -8.15
CA GLY A 123 2.87 2.23 -7.07
C GLY A 123 1.54 1.58 -7.50
N LEU A 124 1.31 1.41 -8.80
CA LEU A 124 0.12 0.76 -9.34
C LEU A 124 0.39 -0.73 -9.62
N ILE A 125 -0.52 -1.59 -9.16
CA ILE A 125 -0.54 -3.02 -9.44
C ILE A 125 -1.88 -3.39 -10.07
N VAL A 126 -1.86 -4.28 -11.06
CA VAL A 126 -3.06 -4.74 -11.76
C VAL A 126 -3.30 -6.23 -11.51
N PHE A 127 -4.49 -6.59 -11.05
CA PHE A 127 -4.97 -7.96 -10.90
C PHE A 127 -6.02 -8.26 -11.96
N ARG A 128 -5.87 -9.41 -12.63
CA ARG A 128 -6.74 -9.86 -13.72
C ARG A 128 -7.27 -11.25 -13.40
N LYS A 129 -8.59 -11.41 -13.48
CA LYS A 129 -9.29 -12.68 -13.25
C LYS A 129 -9.29 -13.56 -14.50
#